data_AF-A0A9P6RUH5-F1
#
_entry.id   AF-A0A9P6RUH5-F1
#
_cell.length_a   1.000
_cell.length_b   1.000
_cell.length_c   1.000
_cell.angle_alpha   90.00
_cell.angle_beta   90.00
_cell.angle_gamma   90.00
#
_symmetry.space_group_name_H-M   'P 1'
#
loop_
_entity.id
_entity.type
_entity.pdbx_description
1 polymer ?
#
loop_
_entity_poly.entity_id
_entity_poly.type
_entity_poly.pdbx_seq_one_letter_code
_entity_poly.pdbx_strand_id
1 'polypeptide(L)'
;MTSSSEIHVQEVLNSLSKSIKSDGMEKIELDESFTAVIAQAQAQAQAEAQAQAQAPAQNTQEQHDQHQVNQDELERIAQEHQQHQQQLALKHEQVASSPPLDNLEQQSTSAPPIDESTVITLESGNSSTLATVPLTPTTSAPQAAKPVAGSEEWHKMRRDNHKEVERRRRETINAGINDLAAVIPNPDKNKGAILRQAVKFIESIQEAHQKALAENEALTAVQIERENALLQKNLAQTQLQMLIAEHEQLKRDFDSLRKEADELEESKKRQRTD
;
A
#
# COMPACT_ATOMS: atom_id res chain seq x y z
N MET A 1 15.39 45.87 -4.97
CA MET A 1 15.49 44.63 -5.76
C MET A 1 14.26 43.79 -5.41
N THR A 2 13.15 44.03 -6.11
CA THR A 2 11.88 43.33 -5.89
C THR A 2 11.95 41.97 -6.57
N SER A 3 11.75 40.92 -5.77
CA SER A 3 12.04 39.53 -6.14
C SER A 3 11.08 39.01 -7.21
N SER A 4 11.62 38.26 -8.18
CA SER A 4 10.91 37.66 -9.33
C SER A 4 9.71 36.79 -8.96
N SER A 5 9.61 36.35 -7.70
CA SER A 5 8.53 35.52 -7.17
C SER A 5 7.23 36.29 -6.90
N GLU A 6 7.30 37.60 -6.64
CA GLU A 6 6.12 38.42 -6.32
C GLU A 6 5.32 38.80 -7.58
N ILE A 7 6.01 38.92 -8.72
CA ILE A 7 5.41 39.18 -10.02
C ILE A 7 4.54 38.00 -10.48
N HIS A 8 4.94 36.76 -10.15
CA HIS A 8 4.25 35.56 -10.61
C HIS A 8 2.93 35.31 -9.86
N VAL A 9 2.85 35.66 -8.57
CA VAL A 9 1.62 35.55 -7.77
C VAL A 9 0.57 36.56 -8.25
N GLN A 10 0.99 37.78 -8.58
CA GLN A 10 0.10 38.81 -9.09
C GLN A 10 -0.48 38.45 -10.46
N GLU A 11 0.29 37.74 -11.30
CA GLU A 11 -0.11 37.31 -12.62
C GLU A 11 -1.13 36.15 -12.56
N VAL A 12 -0.95 35.22 -11.63
CA VAL A 12 -1.91 34.13 -11.36
C VAL A 12 -3.23 34.68 -10.82
N LEU A 13 -3.20 35.64 -9.88
CA LEU A 13 -4.42 36.27 -9.35
C LEU A 13 -5.17 37.08 -10.41
N ASN A 14 -4.45 37.79 -11.28
CA ASN A 14 -5.06 38.53 -12.37
C ASN A 14 -5.63 37.61 -13.47
N SER A 15 -5.02 36.46 -13.71
CA SER A 15 -5.53 35.43 -14.62
C SER A 15 -6.81 34.79 -14.07
N LEU A 16 -6.82 34.46 -12.77
CA LEU A 16 -7.99 33.90 -12.10
C LEU A 16 -9.16 34.89 -12.07
N SER A 17 -8.89 36.17 -11.79
CA SER A 17 -9.91 37.23 -11.79
C SER A 17 -10.48 37.51 -13.18
N LYS A 18 -9.68 37.36 -14.24
CA LYS A 18 -10.17 37.46 -15.63
C LYS A 18 -11.03 36.26 -16.02
N SER A 19 -10.66 35.05 -15.60
CA SER A 19 -11.44 33.84 -15.87
C SER A 19 -12.81 33.86 -15.16
N ILE A 20 -12.89 34.40 -13.95
CA ILE A 20 -14.15 34.56 -13.20
C ILE A 20 -15.07 35.60 -13.83
N LYS A 21 -14.53 36.58 -14.57
CA LYS A 21 -15.32 37.61 -15.26
C LYS A 21 -15.73 37.23 -16.68
N SER A 22 -15.05 36.27 -17.31
CA SER A 22 -15.35 35.85 -18.69
C SER A 22 -16.44 34.79 -18.78
N ASP A 23 -16.57 33.93 -17.76
CA ASP A 23 -17.66 32.96 -17.69
C ASP A 23 -18.79 33.53 -16.82
N GLY A 24 -19.76 34.15 -17.48
CA GLY A 24 -20.96 34.69 -16.86
C GLY A 24 -21.73 33.61 -16.10
N MET A 25 -21.46 33.49 -14.80
CA MET A 25 -22.35 32.80 -13.88
C MET A 25 -23.54 33.70 -13.59
N GLU A 26 -24.68 33.30 -14.16
CA GLU A 26 -26.00 33.68 -13.70
C GLU A 26 -26.08 33.59 -12.17
N LYS A 27 -26.77 34.58 -11.59
CA LYS A 27 -27.10 34.65 -10.17
C LYS A 27 -27.67 33.31 -9.71
N ILE A 28 -26.94 32.62 -8.83
CA ILE A 28 -27.48 31.52 -8.05
C ILE A 28 -28.45 32.15 -7.06
N GLU A 29 -29.75 32.05 -7.33
CA GLU A 29 -30.79 32.27 -6.32
C GLU A 29 -30.59 31.22 -5.23
N LEU A 30 -30.03 31.66 -4.10
CA LEU A 30 -29.89 30.86 -2.89
C LEU A 30 -31.30 30.64 -2.32
N ASP A 31 -31.75 29.39 -2.40
CA ASP A 31 -33.02 28.87 -1.88
C ASP A 31 -33.25 29.25 -0.40
N GLU A 32 -34.51 29.55 -0.03
CA GLU A 32 -34.93 30.01 1.30
C GLU A 32 -34.50 29.05 2.42
N SER A 33 -34.28 27.77 2.09
CA SER A 33 -33.80 26.75 3.01
C SER A 33 -32.36 26.98 3.48
N PHE A 34 -31.47 27.50 2.61
CA PHE A 34 -30.07 27.72 2.96
C PHE A 34 -29.88 28.98 3.82
N THR A 35 -30.67 30.03 3.54
CA THR A 35 -30.72 31.22 4.40
C THR A 35 -31.25 30.90 5.80
N ALA A 36 -32.24 30.00 5.90
CA ALA A 36 -32.77 29.56 7.19
C ALA A 36 -31.74 28.79 8.03
N VAL A 37 -30.93 27.93 7.40
CA VAL A 37 -29.85 27.18 8.08
C VAL A 37 -28.76 28.13 8.59
N ILE A 38 -28.38 29.14 7.80
CA ILE A 38 -27.41 30.15 8.24
C ILE A 38 -27.96 30.99 9.39
N ALA A 39 -29.23 31.39 9.33
CA ALA A 39 -29.89 32.14 10.40
C ALA A 39 -29.98 31.32 11.70
N GLN A 40 -30.25 30.01 11.60
CA GLN A 40 -30.30 29.11 12.75
C GLN A 40 -28.92 28.90 13.38
N ALA A 41 -27.87 28.73 12.56
CA ALA A 41 -26.50 28.62 13.03
C ALA A 41 -26.02 29.92 13.71
N GLN A 42 -26.41 31.09 13.18
CA GLN A 42 -26.12 32.39 13.80
C GLN A 42 -26.89 32.60 15.11
N ALA A 43 -28.13 32.16 15.20
CA ALA A 43 -28.91 32.25 16.45
C ALA A 43 -28.34 31.35 17.56
N GLN A 44 -27.84 30.15 17.21
CA GLN A 44 -27.16 29.27 18.16
C GLN A 44 -25.83 29.87 18.64
N ALA A 45 -25.03 30.43 17.73
CA ALA A 45 -23.78 31.10 18.10
C ALA A 45 -24.01 32.32 19.01
N GLN A 46 -25.12 33.06 18.82
CA GLN A 46 -25.48 34.18 19.68
C GLN A 46 -25.99 33.74 21.06
N ALA A 47 -26.68 32.60 21.16
CA ALA A 47 -27.11 32.04 22.44
C ALA A 47 -25.93 31.52 23.28
N GLU A 48 -24.94 30.89 22.63
CA GLU A 48 -23.70 30.45 23.29
C GLU A 48 -22.84 31.64 23.76
N ALA A 49 -22.76 32.71 22.96
CA ALA A 49 -22.04 33.92 23.34
C ALA A 49 -22.67 34.66 24.53
N GLN A 50 -23.99 34.58 24.72
CA GLN A 50 -24.68 35.18 25.87
C GLN A 50 -24.52 34.35 27.16
N ALA A 51 -24.38 33.02 27.05
CA ALA A 51 -24.13 32.13 28.19
C ALA A 51 -22.73 32.32 28.82
N GLN A 52 -21.74 32.77 28.04
CA GLN A 52 -20.37 33.03 28.51
C GLN A 52 -20.16 34.41 29.16
N ALA A 53 -21.14 35.31 29.10
CA ALA A 53 -21.03 36.67 29.64
C ALA A 53 -21.28 36.80 31.16
N GLN A 54 -21.54 35.69 31.88
CA GLN A 54 -21.90 35.70 33.31
C GLN A 54 -20.92 35.00 34.26
N ALA A 55 -19.72 34.58 33.82
CA ALA A 55 -18.75 33.93 34.70
C ALA A 55 -17.67 34.91 35.25
N PRO A 56 -17.44 34.97 36.58
CA PRO A 56 -16.46 35.87 37.16
C PRO A 56 -15.04 35.27 37.12
N ALA A 57 -14.07 36.07 36.65
CA ALA A 57 -12.66 36.16 37.07
C ALA A 57 -11.78 34.90 37.33
N GLN A 58 -12.13 33.70 36.86
CA GLN A 58 -11.26 32.49 36.93
C GLN A 58 -10.51 32.16 35.61
N ASN A 59 -10.67 33.01 34.59
CA ASN A 59 -10.46 32.67 33.17
C ASN A 59 -8.99 32.66 32.69
N THR A 60 -8.03 33.17 33.45
CA THR A 60 -6.62 33.24 33.00
C THR A 60 -5.87 31.92 33.10
N GLN A 61 -6.18 31.08 34.11
CA GLN A 61 -5.54 29.77 34.28
C GLN A 61 -6.04 28.78 33.21
N GLU A 62 -7.36 28.69 33.00
CA GLU A 62 -7.96 27.81 31.99
C GLU A 62 -7.56 28.17 30.55
N GLN A 63 -7.36 29.47 30.25
CA GLN A 63 -6.88 29.89 28.93
C GLN A 63 -5.40 29.57 28.70
N HIS A 64 -4.57 29.65 29.74
CA HIS A 64 -3.17 29.23 29.62
C HIS A 64 -3.08 27.72 29.41
N ASP A 65 -3.87 26.94 30.15
CA ASP A 65 -3.97 25.48 29.98
C ASP A 65 -4.47 25.12 28.57
N GLN A 66 -5.47 25.83 28.03
CA GLN A 66 -5.96 25.58 26.67
C GLN A 66 -4.93 25.92 25.58
N HIS A 67 -4.18 27.01 25.75
CA HIS A 67 -3.13 27.39 24.80
C HIS A 67 -1.96 26.39 24.84
N GLN A 68 -1.64 25.86 26.02
CA GLN A 68 -0.61 24.84 26.22
C GLN A 68 -1.02 23.49 25.61
N VAL A 69 -2.28 23.07 25.81
CA VAL A 69 -2.83 21.86 25.17
C VAL A 69 -2.81 21.94 23.64
N ASN A 70 -3.15 23.10 23.07
CA ASN A 70 -3.11 23.29 21.61
C ASN A 70 -1.66 23.28 21.06
N GLN A 71 -0.70 23.79 21.84
CA GLN A 71 0.71 23.79 21.49
C GLN A 71 1.29 22.36 21.53
N ASP A 72 0.96 21.58 22.56
CA ASP A 72 1.33 20.16 22.68
C ASP A 72 0.72 19.32 21.55
N GLU A 73 -0.53 19.60 21.15
CA GLU A 73 -1.18 18.92 20.03
C GLU A 73 -0.50 19.22 18.69
N LEU A 74 -0.09 20.47 18.45
CA LEU A 74 0.68 20.82 17.25
C LEU A 74 2.02 20.09 17.20
N GLU A 75 2.71 20.00 18.33
CA GLU A 75 3.98 19.28 18.44
C GLU A 75 3.81 17.77 18.22
N ARG A 76 2.72 17.19 18.73
CA ARG A 76 2.36 15.79 18.49
C ARG A 76 2.12 15.51 17.01
N ILE A 77 1.33 16.36 16.34
CA ILE A 77 1.04 16.23 14.90
C ILE A 77 2.32 16.42 14.07
N ALA A 78 3.20 17.36 14.46
CA ALA A 78 4.48 17.56 13.79
C ALA A 78 5.42 16.35 13.96
N GLN A 79 5.46 15.74 15.15
CA GLN A 79 6.19 14.50 15.39
C GLN A 79 5.62 13.32 14.59
N GLU A 80 4.30 13.17 14.55
CA GLU A 80 3.63 12.17 13.71
C GLU A 80 3.98 12.36 12.23
N HIS A 81 4.03 13.61 11.74
CA HIS A 81 4.48 13.92 10.39
C HIS A 81 5.93 13.50 10.13
N GLN A 82 6.84 13.79 11.06
CA GLN A 82 8.24 13.40 10.95
C GLN A 82 8.43 11.87 10.96
N GLN A 83 7.70 11.17 11.83
CA GLN A 83 7.72 9.70 11.91
C GLN A 83 7.11 9.06 10.66
N HIS A 84 6.01 9.60 10.14
CA HIS A 84 5.40 9.13 8.89
C HIS A 84 6.39 9.30 7.73
N GLN A 85 7.08 10.45 7.64
CA GLN A 85 8.08 10.70 6.61
C GLN A 85 9.26 9.70 6.66
N GLN A 86 9.71 9.30 7.86
CA GLN A 86 10.71 8.24 8.02
C GLN A 86 10.18 6.85 7.63
N GLN A 87 8.93 6.52 7.97
CA GLN A 87 8.31 5.26 7.54
C GLN A 87 8.16 5.18 6.02
N LEU A 88 7.85 6.29 5.37
CA LEU A 88 7.80 6.37 3.91
C LEU A 88 9.17 6.14 3.26
N ALA A 89 10.24 6.70 3.84
CA ALA A 89 11.61 6.48 3.38
C ALA A 89 12.00 4.99 3.47
N LEU A 90 11.69 4.33 4.60
CA LEU A 90 11.94 2.90 4.79
C LEU A 90 11.13 2.02 3.82
N LYS A 91 9.87 2.39 3.54
CA LYS A 91 9.02 1.67 2.60
C LYS A 91 9.51 1.80 1.15
N HIS A 92 10.07 2.95 0.78
CA HIS A 92 10.68 3.16 -0.53
C HIS A 92 11.95 2.31 -0.73
N GLU A 93 12.75 2.13 0.32
CA GLU A 93 13.96 1.32 0.30
C GLU A 93 13.67 -0.19 0.18
N GLN A 94 12.55 -0.66 0.73
CA GLN A 94 12.09 -2.05 0.56
C GLN A 94 11.55 -2.36 -0.84
N VAL A 95 10.99 -1.38 -1.55
CA VAL A 95 10.53 -1.58 -2.94
C VAL A 95 11.72 -1.58 -3.92
N ALA A 96 12.74 -0.75 -3.65
CA ALA A 96 13.96 -0.68 -4.47
C ALA A 96 14.90 -1.90 -4.34
N SER A 97 14.66 -2.81 -3.38
CA SER A 97 15.52 -3.98 -3.11
C SER A 97 14.96 -5.30 -3.63
N SER A 98 14.04 -5.28 -4.61
CA SER A 98 13.73 -6.47 -5.41
C SER A 98 14.96 -6.84 -6.26
N PRO A 99 15.57 -8.04 -6.08
CA PRO A 99 16.79 -8.39 -6.79
C PRO A 99 16.53 -8.47 -8.30
N PRO A 100 17.42 -7.94 -9.15
CA PRO A 100 17.33 -8.16 -10.58
C PRO A 100 17.65 -9.64 -10.86
N LEU A 101 16.70 -10.36 -11.45
CA LEU A 101 16.95 -11.70 -12.00
C LEU A 101 17.71 -11.55 -13.32
N ASP A 102 19.02 -11.31 -13.21
CA ASP A 102 19.95 -11.41 -14.34
C ASP A 102 21.27 -11.98 -13.84
N ASN A 103 21.38 -13.31 -13.81
CA ASN A 103 22.60 -14.02 -14.23
C ASN A 103 22.34 -15.54 -14.29
N LEU A 104 22.06 -16.06 -15.48
CA LEU A 104 22.22 -17.48 -15.79
C LEU A 104 23.09 -17.64 -17.02
N GLU A 105 24.34 -17.18 -16.94
CA GLU A 105 25.33 -17.53 -17.96
C GLU A 105 26.71 -17.77 -17.33
N GLN A 106 27.32 -18.89 -17.76
CA GLN A 106 28.71 -19.33 -17.56
C GLN A 106 29.09 -20.01 -16.25
N GLN A 107 28.88 -21.34 -16.21
CA GLN A 107 29.77 -22.24 -15.49
C GLN A 107 30.52 -23.12 -16.49
N SER A 108 31.76 -22.74 -16.79
CA SER A 108 32.74 -23.56 -17.52
C SER A 108 33.82 -24.04 -16.56
N THR A 109 33.97 -25.36 -16.48
CA THR A 109 35.19 -26.13 -16.24
C THR A 109 36.04 -25.88 -14.99
N SER A 110 35.92 -26.78 -14.01
CA SER A 110 37.09 -27.33 -13.30
C SER A 110 36.80 -28.74 -12.81
N ALA A 111 37.49 -29.72 -13.39
CA ALA A 111 37.50 -31.11 -12.95
C ALA A 111 38.36 -31.29 -11.69
N PRO A 112 38.00 -32.19 -10.74
CA PRO A 112 38.94 -32.78 -9.80
C PRO A 112 39.30 -34.24 -10.21
N PRO A 113 40.40 -34.79 -9.67
CA PRO A 113 41.03 -35.99 -10.17
C PRO A 113 40.31 -37.25 -9.68
N ILE A 114 40.41 -38.29 -10.50
CA ILE A 114 40.05 -39.66 -10.18
C ILE A 114 41.10 -40.18 -9.20
N ASP A 115 40.68 -40.69 -8.04
CA ASP A 115 41.47 -41.64 -7.28
C ASP A 115 40.60 -42.75 -6.69
N GLU A 116 41.20 -43.93 -6.65
CA GLU A 116 40.62 -45.25 -6.56
C GLU A 116 40.06 -45.62 -5.17
N SER A 117 39.17 -46.61 -5.17
CA SER A 117 38.78 -47.46 -4.01
C SER A 117 37.70 -46.93 -3.06
N THR A 118 36.43 -47.21 -3.34
CA THR A 118 35.52 -47.77 -2.31
C THR A 118 34.31 -48.48 -2.94
N VAL A 119 34.21 -49.79 -2.71
CA VAL A 119 32.99 -50.57 -2.94
C VAL A 119 32.01 -50.23 -1.83
N ILE A 120 30.83 -49.69 -2.16
CA ILE A 120 29.74 -49.53 -1.18
C ILE A 120 28.48 -50.18 -1.74
N THR A 121 28.21 -51.37 -1.20
CA THR A 121 26.91 -52.03 -1.16
C THR A 121 26.01 -51.30 -0.18
N LEU A 122 24.80 -50.90 -0.58
CA LEU A 122 23.77 -50.37 0.32
C LEU A 122 22.46 -51.13 0.10
N GLU A 123 22.21 -52.10 0.98
CA GLU A 123 20.88 -52.57 1.36
C GLU A 123 20.48 -51.94 2.70
N SER A 124 19.16 -51.86 2.91
CA SER A 124 18.45 -51.68 4.19
C SER A 124 18.31 -50.24 4.72
N GLY A 125 17.14 -49.75 5.13
CA GLY A 125 15.83 -50.36 5.27
C GLY A 125 14.89 -49.43 6.05
N ASN A 126 13.59 -49.45 5.72
CA ASN A 126 12.55 -48.85 6.56
C ASN A 126 11.45 -49.89 6.85
N SER A 127 11.45 -50.37 8.10
CA SER A 127 10.37 -51.05 8.83
C SER A 127 9.31 -49.99 9.23
N SER A 128 8.03 -50.19 9.55
CA SER A 128 7.22 -51.33 10.01
C SER A 128 5.76 -50.84 10.12
N THR A 129 4.76 -51.67 9.77
CA THR A 129 3.50 -51.76 10.54
C THR A 129 2.99 -53.20 10.48
N LEU A 130 3.05 -53.87 11.63
CA LEU A 130 2.50 -55.20 11.92
C LEU A 130 0.97 -55.16 11.98
N ALA A 131 0.31 -56.01 11.19
CA ALA A 131 -1.04 -56.51 11.46
C ALA A 131 -1.05 -58.02 11.22
N THR A 132 -1.17 -58.77 12.33
CA THR A 132 -1.28 -60.22 12.41
C THR A 132 -2.63 -60.71 11.87
N VAL A 133 -2.62 -61.55 10.82
CA VAL A 133 -3.78 -62.38 10.41
C VAL A 133 -3.24 -63.74 9.92
N PRO A 134 -3.86 -64.88 10.32
CA PRO A 134 -3.22 -66.20 10.27
C PRO A 134 -3.27 -66.86 8.89
N LEU A 135 -2.37 -67.82 8.73
CA LEU A 135 -2.20 -68.73 7.61
C LEU A 135 -3.49 -69.49 7.27
N THR A 136 -3.97 -69.32 6.03
CA THR A 136 -4.79 -70.31 5.32
C THR A 136 -4.12 -70.65 3.97
N PRO A 137 -3.91 -71.94 3.64
CA PRO A 137 -3.23 -72.33 2.41
C PRO A 137 -4.27 -72.54 1.33
N THR A 138 -4.50 -71.59 0.42
CA THR A 138 -5.28 -71.87 -0.78
C THR A 138 -4.81 -71.07 -2.00
N THR A 139 -4.67 -71.82 -3.09
CA THR A 139 -4.62 -71.36 -4.49
C THR A 139 -3.35 -70.63 -4.97
N SER A 140 -2.43 -71.46 -5.45
CA SER A 140 -1.50 -71.21 -6.55
C SER A 140 -2.06 -70.27 -7.63
N ALA A 141 -1.68 -69.00 -7.57
CA ALA A 141 -1.52 -68.19 -8.76
C ALA A 141 -0.14 -68.52 -9.34
N PRO A 142 -0.02 -68.92 -10.62
CA PRO A 142 1.28 -69.23 -11.18
C PRO A 142 2.09 -67.95 -11.25
N GLN A 143 3.08 -67.83 -10.36
CA GLN A 143 4.20 -66.94 -10.57
C GLN A 143 4.83 -67.39 -11.89
N ALA A 144 4.59 -66.63 -12.96
CA ALA A 144 5.22 -66.87 -14.24
C ALA A 144 6.73 -66.80 -14.03
N ALA A 145 7.36 -67.98 -13.93
CA ALA A 145 8.80 -68.10 -13.80
C ALA A 145 9.43 -67.33 -14.96
N LYS A 146 10.44 -66.49 -14.66
CA LYS A 146 11.13 -65.70 -15.67
C LYS A 146 11.59 -66.68 -16.79
N PRO A 147 11.14 -66.50 -18.04
CA PRO A 147 11.45 -67.43 -19.12
C PRO A 147 12.95 -67.61 -19.26
N VAL A 148 13.40 -68.82 -19.61
CA VAL A 148 14.82 -69.17 -19.74
C VAL A 148 15.51 -68.20 -20.72
N ALA A 149 16.66 -67.64 -20.33
CA ALA A 149 17.39 -66.70 -21.15
C ALA A 149 17.75 -67.32 -22.52
N GLY A 150 17.40 -66.65 -23.62
CA GLY A 150 17.59 -67.16 -24.99
C GLY A 150 16.42 -67.99 -25.54
N SER A 151 15.37 -68.25 -24.74
CA SER A 151 14.12 -68.84 -25.24
C SER A 151 13.30 -67.83 -26.06
N GLU A 152 12.44 -68.32 -26.96
CA GLU A 152 11.53 -67.48 -27.76
C GLU A 152 10.59 -66.64 -26.86
N GLU A 153 10.15 -67.22 -25.73
CA GLU A 153 9.32 -66.53 -24.74
C GLU A 153 10.07 -65.39 -24.05
N TRP A 154 11.37 -65.55 -23.79
CA TRP A 154 12.22 -64.50 -23.24
C TRP A 154 12.40 -63.34 -24.24
N HIS A 155 12.63 -63.64 -25.52
CA HIS A 155 12.71 -62.63 -26.58
C HIS A 155 11.37 -61.91 -26.80
N LYS A 156 10.24 -62.62 -26.72
CA LYS A 156 8.90 -62.02 -26.78
C LYS A 156 8.63 -61.11 -25.57
N MET A 157 8.88 -61.58 -24.35
CA MET A 157 8.70 -60.80 -23.13
C MET A 157 9.54 -59.52 -23.14
N ARG A 158 10.81 -59.58 -23.60
CA ARG A 158 11.67 -58.40 -23.70
C ARG A 158 11.14 -57.39 -24.72
N ARG A 159 10.65 -57.85 -25.88
CA ARG A 159 10.02 -56.98 -26.89
C ARG A 159 8.75 -56.33 -26.35
N ASP A 160 7.88 -57.10 -25.71
CA ASP A 160 6.61 -56.63 -25.15
C ASP A 160 6.86 -55.64 -24.01
N ASN A 161 7.83 -55.91 -23.13
CA ASN A 161 8.24 -55.00 -22.08
C ASN A 161 8.80 -53.68 -22.64
N HIS A 162 9.67 -53.73 -23.66
CA HIS A 162 10.19 -52.52 -24.30
C HIS A 162 9.07 -51.68 -24.94
N LYS A 163 8.08 -52.31 -25.58
CA LYS A 163 6.90 -51.61 -26.12
C LYS A 163 6.08 -50.95 -25.01
N GLU A 164 5.89 -51.65 -23.90
CA GLU A 164 5.13 -51.17 -22.76
C GLU A 164 5.80 -49.95 -22.10
N VAL A 165 7.12 -49.98 -21.98
CA VAL A 165 7.91 -48.83 -21.50
C VAL A 165 7.70 -47.62 -22.42
N GLU A 166 7.82 -47.81 -23.73
CA GLU A 166 7.63 -46.72 -24.69
C GLU A 166 6.18 -46.22 -24.73
N ARG A 167 5.19 -47.10 -24.57
CA ARG A 167 3.77 -46.72 -24.43
C ARG A 167 3.56 -45.80 -23.23
N ARG A 168 4.05 -46.20 -22.05
CA ARG A 168 3.95 -45.37 -20.84
C ARG A 168 4.64 -44.02 -21.01
N ARG A 169 5.84 -44.00 -21.62
CA ARG A 169 6.54 -42.75 -21.93
C ARG A 169 5.69 -41.82 -22.80
N ARG A 170 5.08 -42.35 -23.86
CA ARG A 170 4.19 -41.58 -24.75
C ARG A 170 2.96 -41.04 -24.01
N GLU A 171 2.39 -41.84 -23.11
CA GLU A 171 1.24 -41.42 -22.30
C GLU A 171 1.59 -40.28 -21.36
N THR A 172 2.73 -40.36 -20.66
CA THR A 172 3.22 -39.27 -19.81
C THR A 172 3.45 -37.99 -20.61
N ILE A 173 4.06 -38.07 -21.79
CA ILE A 173 4.28 -36.90 -22.66
C ILE A 173 2.94 -36.31 -23.13
N ASN A 174 1.99 -37.16 -23.55
CA ASN A 174 0.69 -36.69 -24.01
C ASN A 174 -0.12 -36.06 -22.88
N ALA A 175 -0.06 -36.62 -21.67
CA ALA A 175 -0.66 -36.02 -20.49
C ALA A 175 -0.08 -34.62 -20.23
N GLY A 176 1.25 -34.47 -20.19
CA GLY A 176 1.88 -33.17 -19.98
C GLY A 176 1.53 -32.12 -21.05
N ILE A 177 1.39 -32.52 -22.32
CA ILE A 177 0.93 -31.60 -23.39
C ILE A 177 -0.52 -31.19 -23.20
N ASN A 178 -1.39 -32.10 -22.76
CA ASN A 178 -2.79 -31.78 -22.48
C ASN A 178 -2.94 -30.88 -21.24
N ASP A 179 -2.10 -31.06 -20.23
CA ASP A 179 -2.07 -30.18 -19.05
C ASP A 179 -1.66 -28.75 -19.44
N LEU A 180 -0.66 -28.61 -20.32
CA LEU A 180 -0.30 -27.30 -20.89
C LEU A 180 -1.47 -26.69 -21.69
N ALA A 181 -2.14 -27.49 -22.51
CA ALA A 181 -3.30 -27.01 -23.27
C ALA A 181 -4.43 -26.48 -22.37
N ALA A 182 -4.62 -27.04 -21.18
CA ALA A 182 -5.68 -26.61 -20.27
C ALA A 182 -5.45 -25.23 -19.63
N VAL A 183 -4.18 -24.82 -19.47
CA VAL A 183 -3.83 -23.54 -18.81
C VAL A 183 -3.61 -22.40 -19.79
N ILE A 184 -3.49 -22.69 -21.08
CA ILE A 184 -3.25 -21.71 -22.13
C ILE A 184 -4.60 -21.23 -22.71
N PRO A 185 -4.76 -19.93 -22.99
CA PRO A 185 -5.98 -19.43 -23.62
C PRO A 185 -6.13 -19.97 -25.04
N ASN A 186 -7.33 -20.47 -25.36
CA ASN A 186 -7.70 -21.00 -26.68
C ASN A 186 -6.70 -22.03 -27.22
N PRO A 187 -6.56 -23.20 -26.57
CA PRO A 187 -5.62 -24.21 -27.00
C PRO A 187 -5.99 -24.79 -28.36
N ASP A 188 -4.99 -24.98 -29.21
CA ASP A 188 -5.11 -25.73 -30.46
C ASP A 188 -5.09 -27.25 -30.18
N LYS A 189 -5.53 -28.08 -31.13
CA LYS A 189 -5.43 -29.54 -31.08
C LYS A 189 -4.04 -30.05 -31.50
N ASN A 190 -3.26 -29.23 -32.20
CA ASN A 190 -1.91 -29.59 -32.64
C ASN A 190 -0.88 -29.43 -31.51
N LYS A 191 -0.19 -30.51 -31.15
CA LYS A 191 0.89 -30.52 -30.14
C LYS A 191 1.93 -29.43 -30.35
N GLY A 192 2.37 -29.21 -31.59
CA GLY A 192 3.37 -28.18 -31.90
C GLY A 192 2.82 -26.75 -31.74
N ALA A 193 1.52 -26.55 -31.97
CA ALA A 193 0.88 -25.25 -31.76
C ALA A 193 0.65 -24.97 -30.27
N ILE A 194 0.22 -25.97 -29.49
CA ILE A 194 0.11 -25.88 -28.02
C ILE A 194 1.43 -25.42 -27.41
N LEU A 195 2.56 -26.06 -27.77
CA LEU A 195 3.86 -25.69 -27.24
C LEU A 195 4.27 -24.25 -27.58
N ARG A 196 4.08 -23.81 -28.83
CA ARG A 196 4.40 -22.42 -29.22
C ARG A 196 3.50 -21.41 -28.52
N GLN A 197 2.22 -21.73 -28.35
CA GLN A 197 1.28 -20.86 -27.66
C GLN A 197 1.59 -20.79 -26.16
N ALA A 198 2.08 -21.89 -25.56
CA ALA A 198 2.53 -21.93 -24.17
C ALA A 198 3.64 -20.91 -23.93
N VAL A 199 4.65 -20.91 -24.80
CA VAL A 199 5.79 -19.99 -24.70
C VAL A 199 5.32 -18.54 -24.78
N LYS A 200 4.53 -18.20 -25.81
CA LYS A 200 3.95 -16.85 -25.95
C LYS A 200 3.10 -16.44 -24.76
N PHE A 201 2.33 -17.37 -24.21
CA PHE A 201 1.48 -17.08 -23.07
C PHE A 201 2.29 -16.80 -21.81
N ILE A 202 3.35 -17.59 -21.55
CA ILE A 202 4.29 -17.34 -20.46
C ILE A 202 4.93 -15.96 -20.59
N GLU A 203 5.44 -15.60 -21.78
CA GLU A 203 5.99 -14.27 -22.06
C GLU A 203 4.96 -13.17 -21.78
N SER A 204 3.72 -13.34 -22.25
CA SER A 204 2.66 -12.36 -22.02
C SER A 204 2.26 -12.23 -20.54
N ILE A 205 2.29 -13.32 -19.77
CA ILE A 205 2.03 -13.28 -18.32
C ILE A 205 3.17 -12.56 -17.61
N GLN A 206 4.42 -12.80 -18.01
CA GLN A 206 5.58 -12.11 -17.43
C GLN A 206 5.52 -10.60 -17.69
N GLU A 207 5.22 -10.19 -18.93
CA GLU A 207 5.03 -8.78 -19.27
C GLU A 207 3.86 -8.15 -18.49
N ALA A 208 2.72 -8.84 -18.40
CA ALA A 208 1.56 -8.39 -17.65
C ALA A 208 1.86 -8.27 -16.15
N HIS A 209 2.60 -9.22 -15.58
CA HIS A 209 3.04 -9.20 -14.19
C HIS A 209 3.99 -8.03 -13.92
N GLN A 210 4.97 -7.80 -14.78
CA GLN A 210 5.89 -6.67 -14.66
C GLN A 210 5.16 -5.33 -14.73
N LYS A 211 4.18 -5.22 -15.63
CA LYS A 211 3.33 -4.04 -15.73
C LYS A 211 2.49 -3.85 -14.46
N ALA A 212 1.89 -4.91 -13.93
CA ALA A 212 1.09 -4.85 -12.71
C ALA A 212 1.92 -4.43 -11.49
N LEU A 213 3.18 -4.89 -11.39
CA LEU A 213 4.11 -4.43 -10.35
C LEU A 213 4.39 -2.93 -10.47
N ALA A 214 4.76 -2.46 -11.67
CA ALA A 214 5.02 -1.04 -11.90
C ALA A 214 3.79 -0.14 -11.61
N GLU A 215 2.59 -0.61 -11.98
CA GLU A 215 1.34 0.09 -11.66
C GLU A 215 1.09 0.12 -10.14
N ASN A 216 1.35 -0.98 -9.44
CA ASN A 216 1.20 -1.04 -7.98
C ASN A 216 2.17 -0.11 -7.25
N GLU A 217 3.41 -0.02 -7.72
CA GLU A 217 4.41 0.92 -7.21
C GLU A 217 3.97 2.38 -7.44
N ALA A 218 3.49 2.69 -8.65
CA ALA A 218 2.97 4.02 -8.98
C ALA A 218 1.75 4.39 -8.12
N LEU A 219 0.81 3.47 -7.94
CA LEU A 219 -0.36 3.67 -7.06
C LEU A 219 0.06 3.90 -5.61
N THR A 220 1.04 3.15 -5.13
CA THR A 220 1.58 3.33 -3.77
C THR A 220 2.22 4.71 -3.62
N ALA A 221 2.99 5.18 -4.61
CA ALA A 221 3.58 6.52 -4.58
C ALA A 221 2.52 7.63 -4.53
N VAL A 222 1.46 7.53 -5.35
CA VAL A 222 0.35 8.49 -5.35
C VAL A 222 -0.40 8.48 -4.02
N GLN A 223 -0.62 7.30 -3.43
CA GLN A 223 -1.27 7.20 -2.12
C GLN A 223 -0.43 7.87 -1.02
N ILE A 224 0.89 7.66 -1.04
CA ILE A 224 1.83 8.32 -0.12
C ILE A 224 1.78 9.84 -0.27
N GLU A 225 1.80 10.35 -1.50
CA GLU A 225 1.71 11.80 -1.76
C GLU A 225 0.40 12.38 -1.24
N ARG A 226 -0.71 11.67 -1.44
CA ARG A 226 -2.03 12.06 -0.92
C ARG A 226 -2.06 12.10 0.61
N GLU A 227 -1.52 11.09 1.28
CA GLU A 227 -1.45 11.03 2.74
C GLU A 227 -0.59 12.18 3.29
N ASN A 228 0.54 12.47 2.67
CA ASN A 228 1.37 13.63 3.01
C ASN A 228 0.65 14.96 2.84
N ALA A 229 -0.07 15.15 1.72
CA ALA A 229 -0.84 16.37 1.48
C ALA A 229 -1.96 16.55 2.53
N LEU A 230 -2.61 15.46 2.95
CA LEU A 230 -3.62 15.50 4.00
C LEU A 230 -3.02 15.88 5.35
N LEU A 231 -1.86 15.30 5.71
CA LEU A 231 -1.14 15.65 6.93
C LEU A 231 -0.73 17.12 6.96
N GLN A 232 -0.17 17.64 5.85
CA GLN A 232 0.19 19.05 5.74
C GLN A 232 -1.02 19.97 5.88
N LYS A 233 -2.15 19.60 5.26
CA LYS A 233 -3.41 20.34 5.42
C LYS A 233 -3.85 20.38 6.88
N ASN A 234 -3.82 19.25 7.58
CA ASN A 234 -4.22 19.18 8.99
C ASN A 234 -3.30 20.05 9.86
N LEU A 235 -1.98 20.00 9.64
CA LEU A 235 -1.02 20.84 10.34
C LEU A 235 -1.31 22.34 10.12
N ALA A 236 -1.51 22.76 8.87
CA ALA A 236 -1.85 24.15 8.54
C ALA A 236 -3.18 24.58 9.17
N GLN A 237 -4.15 23.67 9.24
CA GLN A 237 -5.45 23.92 9.88
C GLN A 237 -5.31 24.12 11.40
N THR A 238 -4.50 23.31 12.09
CA THR A 238 -4.21 23.49 13.52
C THR A 238 -3.47 24.80 13.79
N GLN A 239 -2.46 25.13 12.97
CA GLN A 239 -1.75 26.42 13.07
C GLN A 239 -2.70 27.61 12.90
N LEU A 240 -3.63 27.53 11.94
CA LEU A 240 -4.64 28.56 11.74
C LEU A 240 -5.54 28.72 12.96
N GLN A 241 -6.00 27.62 13.57
CA GLN A 241 -6.81 27.68 14.79
C GLN A 241 -6.05 28.34 15.95
N MET A 242 -4.77 28.02 16.13
CA MET A 242 -3.94 28.68 17.14
C MET A 242 -3.81 30.19 16.89
N LEU A 243 -3.55 30.60 15.65
CA LEU A 243 -3.46 32.01 15.29
C LEU A 243 -4.78 32.76 15.53
N ILE A 244 -5.90 32.12 15.23
CA ILE A 244 -7.24 32.68 15.51
C ILE A 244 -7.41 32.87 17.01
N ALA A 245 -7.08 31.86 17.83
CA ALA A 245 -7.19 31.94 19.29
C ALA A 245 -6.29 33.04 19.88
N GLU A 246 -5.05 33.14 19.40
CA GLU A 246 -4.11 34.20 19.80
C GLU A 246 -4.64 35.58 19.43
N HIS A 247 -5.15 35.75 18.20
CA HIS A 247 -5.73 37.02 17.76
C HIS A 247 -6.95 37.42 18.61
N GLU A 248 -7.82 36.46 18.95
CA GLU A 248 -8.96 36.70 19.84
C GLU A 248 -8.53 37.08 21.26
N GLN A 249 -7.47 36.45 21.78
CA GLN A 249 -6.90 36.80 23.08
C GLN A 249 -6.32 38.22 23.06
N LEU A 250 -5.49 38.54 22.06
CA LEU A 250 -4.87 39.85 21.94
C LEU A 250 -5.90 40.97 21.77
N LYS A 251 -7.00 40.68 21.06
CA LYS A 251 -8.14 41.61 20.94
C LYS A 251 -8.81 41.87 22.30
N ARG A 252 -9.02 40.82 23.12
CA ARG A 252 -9.57 40.96 24.48
C ARG A 252 -8.65 41.76 25.40
N ASP A 253 -7.34 41.53 25.31
CA ASP A 253 -6.34 42.25 26.09
C ASP A 253 -6.29 43.73 25.68
N PHE A 254 -6.33 44.02 24.38
CA PHE A 254 -6.40 45.38 23.85
C PHE A 254 -7.66 46.12 24.32
N ASP A 255 -8.83 45.48 24.25
CA ASP A 255 -10.09 46.06 24.72
C ASP A 255 -10.07 46.31 26.23
N SER A 256 -9.40 45.45 27.00
CA SER A 256 -9.24 45.61 28.46
C SER A 256 -8.32 46.78 28.80
N LEU A 257 -7.15 46.86 28.18
CA LEU A 257 -6.20 47.97 28.35
C LEU A 257 -6.81 49.31 27.93
N ARG A 258 -7.63 49.32 26.87
CA ARG A 258 -8.36 50.52 26.44
C ARG A 258 -9.33 51.00 27.51
N LYS A 259 -10.12 50.09 28.11
CA LYS A 259 -11.03 50.45 29.22
C LYS A 259 -10.27 50.98 30.43
N GLU A 260 -9.17 50.34 30.81
CA GLU A 260 -8.32 50.81 31.93
C GLU A 260 -7.74 52.21 31.66
N ALA A 261 -7.31 52.48 30.43
CA ALA A 261 -6.83 53.80 30.03
C ALA A 261 -7.91 54.87 30.15
N ASP A 262 -9.14 54.57 29.70
CA ASP A 262 -10.29 55.48 29.80
C ASP A 262 -10.66 55.74 31.29
N GLU A 263 -10.67 54.71 32.14
CA GLU A 263 -10.93 54.83 33.59
C GLU A 263 -9.86 55.64 34.32
N LEU A 264 -8.59 55.47 33.97
CA LEU A 264 -7.48 56.28 34.50
C LEU A 264 -7.61 57.74 34.07
N GLU A 265 -8.07 58.00 32.85
CA GLU A 265 -8.31 59.36 32.37
C GLU A 265 -9.46 60.04 33.13
N GLU A 266 -10.56 59.32 33.36
CA GLU A 266 -11.67 59.80 34.21
C GLU A 266 -11.22 60.07 35.64
N SER A 267 -10.44 59.17 36.22
CA SER A 267 -9.91 59.31 37.59
C SER A 267 -9.01 60.55 37.72
N LYS A 268 -8.16 60.80 36.72
CA LYS A 268 -7.34 62.02 36.64
C LYS A 268 -8.16 63.28 36.47
N LYS A 269 -9.25 63.24 35.69
CA LYS A 269 -10.17 64.38 35.54
C LYS A 269 -10.85 64.72 36.87
N ARG A 270 -11.33 63.71 37.61
CA ARG A 270 -11.95 63.87 38.94
C ARG A 270 -10.98 64.45 39.98
N GLN A 271 -9.73 63.99 40.01
CA GLN A 271 -8.70 64.52 40.93
C GLN A 271 -8.26 65.97 40.64
N ARG A 272 -8.54 66.53 39.47
CA ARG A 272 -8.19 67.93 39.13
C ARG A 272 -9.30 68.93 39.44
N THR A 273 -10.50 68.46 39.81
CA THR A 273 -11.68 69.29 40.05
C THR A 273 -12.04 69.45 41.54
N ASP A 274 -11.39 68.71 42.44
CA ASP A 274 -11.37 68.94 43.89
C ASP A 274 -10.13 69.77 44.29
#